data_AF-A2BM69-F1
#
_entry.id   AF-A2BM69-F1
#
_cell.length_a   1.000
_cell.length_b   1.000
_cell.length_c   1.000
_cell.angle_alpha   90.00
_cell.angle_beta   90.00
_cell.angle_gamma   90.00
#
_symmetry.space_group_name_H-M   'P 1'
#
loop_
_entity.id
_entity.type
_entity.pdbx_description
1 polymer ?
#
loop_
_entity_poly.entity_id
_entity_poly.type
_entity_poly.pdbx_seq_one_letter_code
_entity_poly.pdbx_strand_id
1 'polypeptide(L)'
;MALTREELKARILDIVENAPQMNKAAFYSDPYVEKLLEELQRRWEESGYQGEPIDHASDEELERLYRLALEYANMPEWKAYRLFLERTTSK
;
A
#
# COMPACT_ATOMS: atom_id res chain seq x y z
N MET A 1 2.14 12.06 -19.98
CA MET A 1 3.03 12.57 -18.92
C MET A 1 3.12 11.49 -17.87
N ALA A 2 4.33 11.04 -17.51
CA ALA A 2 4.50 10.16 -16.36
C ALA A 2 4.22 10.96 -15.08
N LEU A 3 3.61 10.33 -14.07
CA LEU A 3 3.39 10.96 -12.77
C LEU A 3 4.75 11.18 -12.10
N THR A 4 4.92 12.32 -11.44
CA THR A 4 6.04 12.53 -10.53
C THR A 4 5.90 11.65 -9.29
N ARG A 5 7.02 11.46 -8.58
CA ARG A 5 7.07 10.66 -7.35
C ARG A 5 6.11 11.18 -6.28
N GLU A 6 6.07 12.49 -6.09
CA GLU A 6 5.18 13.18 -5.16
C GLU A 6 3.70 12.98 -5.54
N GLU A 7 3.37 13.12 -6.83
CA GLU A 7 2.01 12.86 -7.31
C GLU A 7 1.61 11.40 -7.14
N LEU A 8 2.55 10.46 -7.32
CA LEU A 8 2.31 9.03 -7.16
C LEU A 8 2.02 8.69 -5.69
N LYS A 9 2.82 9.22 -4.75
CA LYS A 9 2.58 9.10 -3.30
C LYS A 9 1.21 9.64 -2.93
N ALA A 10 0.91 10.88 -3.33
CA ALA A 10 -0.38 11.51 -3.04
C ALA A 10 -1.57 10.69 -3.57
N ARG A 11 -1.44 10.13 -4.78
CA ARG A 11 -2.49 9.28 -5.36
C ARG A 11 -2.64 7.94 -4.64
N ILE A 12 -1.55 7.30 -4.22
CA ILE A 12 -1.63 6.05 -3.45
C ILE A 12 -2.43 6.29 -2.17
N LEU A 13 -2.09 7.35 -1.43
CA LEU A 13 -2.77 7.72 -0.19
C LEU A 13 -4.25 8.01 -0.45
N ASP A 14 -4.56 8.85 -1.43
CA ASP A 14 -5.96 9.18 -1.80
C ASP A 14 -6.78 7.94 -2.17
N ILE A 15 -6.23 7.04 -2.98
CA ILE A 15 -6.93 5.80 -3.39
C ILE A 15 -7.22 4.92 -2.17
N VAL A 16 -6.23 4.70 -1.31
CA VAL A 16 -6.39 3.84 -0.13
C VAL A 16 -7.30 4.50 0.91
N GLU A 17 -7.22 5.81 1.11
CA GLU A 17 -8.07 6.55 2.05
C GLU A 17 -9.54 6.58 1.62
N ASN A 18 -9.82 6.63 0.33
CA ASN A 18 -11.19 6.65 -0.19
C ASN A 18 -11.76 5.27 -0.52
N ALA A 19 -10.95 4.21 -0.42
CA ALA A 19 -11.42 2.84 -0.65
C ALA A 19 -12.39 2.36 0.45
N PRO A 20 -13.28 1.40 0.17
CA PRO A 20 -14.10 0.75 1.19
C PRO A 20 -13.25 0.15 2.30
N GLN A 21 -13.75 0.17 3.54
CA GLN A 21 -13.03 -0.33 4.74
C GLN A 21 -12.42 -1.72 4.54
N MET A 22 -13.19 -2.63 3.93
CA MET A 22 -12.73 -3.99 3.70
C MET A 22 -11.63 -4.09 2.64
N ASN A 23 -11.67 -3.21 1.64
CA ASN A 23 -10.65 -3.15 0.60
C ASN A 23 -9.33 -2.62 1.16
N LYS A 24 -9.39 -1.66 2.11
CA LYS A 24 -8.21 -1.23 2.87
C LYS A 24 -7.62 -2.39 3.67
N ALA A 25 -8.46 -3.12 4.42
CA ALA A 25 -8.00 -4.28 5.19
C ALA A 25 -7.36 -5.35 4.29
N ALA A 26 -7.94 -5.61 3.11
CA ALA A 26 -7.38 -6.52 2.13
C ALA A 26 -6.04 -6.01 1.54
N PHE A 27 -5.93 -4.71 1.27
CA PHE A 27 -4.70 -4.07 0.80
C PHE A 27 -3.57 -4.19 1.84
N TYR A 28 -3.83 -3.81 3.09
CA TYR A 28 -2.81 -3.88 4.15
C TYR A 28 -2.46 -5.30 4.59
N SER A 29 -3.32 -6.29 4.33
CA SER A 29 -3.00 -7.71 4.54
C SER A 29 -2.27 -8.35 3.37
N ASP A 30 -2.09 -7.65 2.23
CA ASP A 30 -1.34 -8.18 1.11
C ASP A 30 0.12 -8.47 1.51
N PRO A 31 0.66 -9.68 1.26
CA PRO A 31 2.00 -10.04 1.72
C PRO A 31 3.11 -9.12 1.18
N TYR A 32 2.94 -8.56 -0.02
CA TYR A 32 3.90 -7.61 -0.54
C TYR A 32 3.77 -6.25 0.15
N VAL A 33 2.54 -5.77 0.39
CA VAL A 33 2.29 -4.49 1.05
C VAL A 33 2.77 -4.54 2.50
N GLU A 34 2.43 -5.58 3.25
CA GLU A 34 2.85 -5.79 4.64
C GLU A 34 4.38 -5.73 4.74
N LYS A 35 5.07 -6.55 3.94
CA LYS A 35 6.54 -6.59 3.93
C LYS A 35 7.16 -5.25 3.51
N LEU A 36 6.60 -4.59 2.50
CA LEU A 36 7.12 -3.31 2.04
C LEU A 36 6.98 -2.23 3.11
N LEU A 37 5.83 -2.15 3.81
CA LEU A 37 5.64 -1.18 4.87
C LEU A 37 6.65 -1.38 6.02
N GLU A 38 6.96 -2.63 6.39
CA GLU A 38 8.01 -2.94 7.36
C GLU A 38 9.40 -2.48 6.87
N GLU A 39 9.72 -2.74 5.60
CA GLU A 39 10.99 -2.29 5.01
C GLU A 39 11.10 -0.76 4.95
N LEU A 40 10.02 -0.07 4.59
CA LEU A 40 9.97 1.40 4.55
C LEU A 40 10.11 2.01 5.94
N GLN A 41 9.46 1.42 6.94
CA GLN A 41 9.61 1.80 8.34
C GLN A 41 11.08 1.67 8.78
N ARG A 42 11.73 0.54 8.45
CA ARG A 42 13.15 0.34 8.77
C ARG A 42 14.05 1.36 8.09
N ARG A 43 13.84 1.65 6.79
CA ARG A 43 14.63 2.65 6.04
C ARG A 43 14.43 4.05 6.63
N TRP A 44 13.22 4.39 7.04
CA TRP A 44 12.91 5.66 7.70
C TRP A 44 13.63 5.79 9.04
N GLU A 45 13.64 4.72 9.86
CA GLU A 45 14.42 4.66 11.10
C GLU A 45 15.93 4.81 10.86
N GLU A 46 16.47 4.08 9.87
CA GLU A 46 17.88 4.15 9.46
C GLU A 46 18.27 5.55 8.94
N SER A 47 17.32 6.30 8.37
CA SER A 47 17.50 7.69 7.93
C SER A 47 17.45 8.73 9.06
N GLY A 48 17.21 8.30 10.31
CA GLY A 48 17.02 9.22 11.44
C GLY A 48 15.65 9.92 11.41
N TYR A 49 14.62 9.23 10.92
CA TYR A 49 13.23 9.71 10.86
C TYR A 49 13.02 10.93 9.97
N GLN A 50 13.79 11.07 8.90
CA GLN A 50 13.61 12.18 7.95
C GLN A 50 12.45 11.90 6.98
N GLY A 51 11.52 12.85 6.88
CA GLY A 51 10.32 12.70 6.03
C GLY A 51 9.34 11.66 6.60
N GLU A 52 8.63 10.99 5.70
CA GLU A 52 7.69 9.90 6.01
C GLU A 52 8.20 8.55 5.49
N PRO A 53 7.75 7.40 6.03
CA PRO A 53 8.19 6.09 5.53
C PRO A 53 8.08 5.90 4.02
N ILE A 54 7.00 6.40 3.41
CA ILE A 54 6.78 6.30 1.97
C ILE A 54 7.79 7.12 1.13
N ASP A 55 8.45 8.12 1.73
CA ASP A 55 9.51 8.87 1.06
C ASP A 55 10.75 8.02 0.78
N HIS A 56 10.91 6.90 1.49
CA HIS A 56 12.04 5.97 1.37
C HIS A 56 11.78 4.78 0.42
N ALA A 57 10.66 4.81 -0.30
CA ALA A 57 10.35 3.79 -1.30
C ALA A 57 11.20 3.96 -2.57
N SER A 58 11.52 2.92 -3.32
CA SER A 58 12.03 3.10 -4.68
C SER A 58 10.90 3.50 -5.62
N ASP A 59 11.23 4.01 -6.81
CA ASP A 59 10.20 4.34 -7.81
C ASP A 59 9.44 3.07 -8.25
N GLU A 60 10.13 1.93 -8.36
CA GLU A 60 9.51 0.63 -8.66
C GLU A 60 8.54 0.16 -7.55
N GLU A 61 8.89 0.40 -6.29
CA GLU A 61 8.04 0.08 -5.14
C GLU A 61 6.80 0.97 -5.11
N LEU A 62 6.95 2.28 -5.39
CA LEU A 62 5.81 3.19 -5.50
C LEU A 62 4.89 2.82 -6.67
N GLU A 63 5.45 2.48 -7.82
CA GLU A 63 4.64 2.01 -8.96
C GLU A 63 3.87 0.74 -8.62
N ARG A 64 4.50 -0.20 -7.92
CA ARG A 64 3.84 -1.44 -7.51
C ARG A 64 2.76 -1.19 -6.45
N LEU A 65 3.03 -0.35 -5.46
CA LEU A 65 2.03 0.09 -4.48
C LEU A 65 0.85 0.77 -5.15
N TYR A 66 1.10 1.64 -6.14
CA TYR A 66 0.04 2.30 -6.90
C TYR A 66 -0.85 1.33 -7.66
N ARG A 67 -0.24 0.34 -8.36
CA ARG A 67 -1.00 -0.72 -9.04
C ARG A 67 -1.88 -1.52 -8.08
N LEU A 68 -1.34 -1.88 -6.91
CA LEU A 68 -2.09 -2.60 -5.88
C LEU A 68 -3.21 -1.74 -5.29
N ALA A 69 -2.94 -0.48 -4.96
CA ALA A 69 -3.94 0.44 -4.45
C ALA A 69 -5.13 0.55 -5.42
N LEU A 70 -4.87 0.69 -6.73
CA LEU A 70 -5.90 0.66 -7.75
C LEU A 70 -6.65 -0.67 -7.82
N GLU A 71 -5.93 -1.80 -7.78
CA GLU A 71 -6.55 -3.13 -7.84
C GLU A 71 -7.52 -3.35 -6.68
N TYR A 72 -7.06 -3.10 -5.45
CA TYR A 72 -7.90 -3.27 -4.26
C TYR A 72 -9.04 -2.26 -4.22
N ALA A 73 -8.82 -0.99 -4.57
CA ALA A 73 -9.89 0.00 -4.56
C ALA A 73 -11.02 -0.33 -5.55
N ASN A 74 -10.69 -0.90 -6.71
CA ASN A 74 -11.68 -1.29 -7.73
C ASN A 74 -12.27 -2.69 -7.53
N MET A 75 -11.83 -3.42 -6.50
CA MET A 75 -12.30 -4.77 -6.22
C MET A 75 -13.68 -4.77 -5.55
N PRO A 76 -14.59 -5.70 -5.88
CA PRO A 76 -15.81 -5.88 -5.10
C PRO A 76 -15.51 -6.22 -3.62
N GLU A 77 -16.21 -5.59 -2.68
CA GLU A 77 -15.96 -5.75 -1.24
C GLU A 77 -15.99 -7.21 -0.76
N TRP A 78 -16.87 -8.05 -1.32
CA TRP A 78 -16.93 -9.48 -0.97
C TRP A 78 -15.64 -10.23 -1.32
N LYS A 79 -14.97 -9.84 -2.42
CA LYS A 79 -13.72 -10.44 -2.85
C LYS A 79 -12.57 -9.94 -1.99
N ALA A 80 -12.56 -8.65 -1.64
CA ALA A 80 -11.62 -8.10 -0.67
C ALA A 80 -11.74 -8.81 0.69
N TYR A 81 -12.97 -8.99 1.19
CA TYR A 81 -13.22 -9.71 2.44
C TYR A 81 -12.66 -11.14 2.41
N ARG A 82 -12.93 -11.89 1.32
CA ARG A 82 -12.42 -13.24 1.15
C ARG A 82 -10.89 -13.29 1.18
N LEU A 83 -10.23 -12.41 0.43
CA LEU A 83 -8.76 -12.33 0.40
C LEU A 83 -8.18 -12.00 1.78
N PHE A 84 -8.79 -11.04 2.48
CA PHE A 84 -8.41 -10.69 3.84
C PHE A 84 -8.48 -11.91 4.77
N LEU A 85 -9.62 -12.62 4.79
CA LEU A 85 -9.79 -13.82 5.60
C LEU A 85 -8.76 -14.90 5.26
N GLU A 86 -8.53 -15.19 3.97
CA GLU A 86 -7.56 -16.19 3.53
C GLU A 86 -6.16 -15.91 4.09
N ARG A 87 -5.79 -14.63 4.20
CA ARG A 87 -4.47 -14.17 4.66
C ARG A 87 -4.35 -14.09 6.18
N THR A 88 -5.40 -13.67 6.88
CA THR A 88 -5.35 -13.50 8.34
C THR A 88 -5.65 -14.77 9.12
N THR A 89 -6.41 -15.70 8.53
CA THR A 89 -6.81 -16.95 9.21
C THR A 89 -5.80 -18.08 9.02
N SER A 90 -4.86 -17.91 8.09
CA SER A 90 -3.78 -18.87 7.81
C SER A 90 -2.47 -18.57 8.56
N LYS A 91 -2.45 -17.52 9.39
CA LYS A 91 -1.35 -17.21 10.33
C LYS A 91 -1.64 -17.84 11.69
#